data_AF-A0A9W6WHJ6-F1
#
_entry.id   AF-A0A9W6WHJ6-F1
#
_cell.length_a   1.000
_cell.length_b   1.000
_cell.length_c   1.000
_cell.angle_alpha   90.00
_cell.angle_beta   90.00
_cell.angle_gamma   90.00
#
_symmetry.space_group_name_H-M   'P 1'
#
loop_
_entity.id
_entity.type
_entity.pdbx_description
1 polymer ?
#
loop_
_entity_poly.entity_id
_entity_poly.type
_entity_poly.pdbx_seq_one_letter_code
_entity_poly.pdbx_strand_id
1 'polypeptide(L)'
;MSELIPLPVTLIPFLNPYLPPQSQFLNNNGTRSLSLSPISPVTSSSTAIPDVVKENREYMKSNIHFSNNANNDSNYYNNERTFKKSYYPFITLTYAQSLDSRISIGKGLRTTISHLETKTMTHYLRSKHDGILIGIGTFLDDDPGLNSRFNISNIDIPPDPTSTKLIDANTNSLPSIITDSTTTTTNSNNPGDSVDFAGNTFKRLHMIRPIIIDPNFKLMDNYENSKLHKLVLQKMGLSPVAVVSEDIFNKDEITNNKIKDFCQKFDITLAVLNYQNPKSKSKSKSKSSSHGDDYQDKRFNWCDIFKTLKHLGLNSVMVEGGATIINELINFKDLDIDEYLIDSLIITIGPVFLGKNGVEVSPNLNSNLKDVQWWRGIQDSVLCARLE
;
A
#
# COMPACT_ATOMS: atom_id res chain seq x y z
N MET A 1 4.55 -22.11 10.65
CA MET A 1 4.78 -20.71 10.22
C MET A 1 6.03 -20.21 10.95
N SER A 2 6.93 -19.47 10.30
CA SER A 2 8.10 -18.90 11.00
C SER A 2 7.62 -17.82 11.97
N GLU A 3 7.90 -18.00 13.25
CA GLU A 3 7.65 -17.03 14.31
C GLU A 3 8.41 -15.72 14.03
N LEU A 4 7.76 -14.58 14.18
CA LEU A 4 8.45 -13.29 14.11
C LEU A 4 9.22 -13.08 15.41
N ILE A 5 10.34 -12.37 15.34
CA ILE A 5 11.09 -11.95 16.54
C ILE A 5 10.66 -10.54 16.95
N PRO A 6 10.97 -10.09 18.17
CA PRO A 6 10.85 -8.69 18.54
C PRO A 6 11.64 -7.79 17.57
N LEU A 7 11.09 -6.61 17.24
CA LEU A 7 11.83 -5.63 16.46
C LEU A 7 13.05 -5.14 17.26
N PRO A 8 14.22 -4.98 16.63
CA PRO A 8 15.34 -4.31 17.27
C PRO A 8 14.94 -2.90 17.73
N VAL A 9 15.28 -2.54 18.98
CA VAL A 9 14.90 -1.26 19.61
C VAL A 9 15.37 -0.03 18.83
N THR A 10 16.49 -0.17 18.10
CA THR A 10 17.06 0.89 17.27
C THR A 10 16.32 1.08 15.94
N LEU A 11 15.54 0.10 15.50
CA LEU A 11 14.96 0.07 14.16
C LEU A 11 13.74 0.97 14.03
N ILE A 12 12.91 1.07 15.07
CA ILE A 12 11.73 1.96 15.04
C ILE A 12 12.13 3.44 14.91
N PRO A 13 13.03 4.00 15.76
CA PRO A 13 13.49 5.39 15.61
C PRO A 13 14.11 5.67 14.24
N PHE A 14 14.85 4.70 13.70
CA PHE A 14 15.44 4.77 12.36
C PHE A 14 14.39 4.86 11.24
N LEU A 15 13.30 4.10 11.33
CA LEU A 15 12.24 4.08 10.31
C LEU A 15 11.31 5.29 10.39
N ASN A 16 11.09 5.84 11.59
CA ASN A 16 10.06 6.87 11.84
C ASN A 16 10.04 8.04 10.84
N PRO A 17 11.18 8.62 10.41
CA PRO A 17 11.17 9.71 9.42
C PRO A 17 10.61 9.31 8.06
N TYR A 18 10.60 8.01 7.73
CA TYR A 18 10.21 7.48 6.42
C TYR A 18 8.83 6.82 6.42
N LEU A 19 8.14 6.77 7.57
CA LEU A 19 6.79 6.22 7.66
C LEU A 19 5.75 7.25 7.22
N PRO A 20 4.56 6.79 6.79
CA PRO A 20 3.42 7.68 6.58
C PRO A 20 3.15 8.52 7.83
N PRO A 21 2.80 9.80 7.67
CA PRO A 21 2.39 10.62 8.80
C PRO A 21 1.19 9.96 9.46
N GLN A 22 1.29 9.68 10.76
CA GLN A 22 0.13 9.21 11.50
C GLN A 22 -0.91 10.31 11.50
N SER A 23 -2.16 9.97 11.19
CA SER A 23 -3.28 10.88 11.33
C SER A 23 -3.31 11.36 12.77
N GLN A 24 -2.80 12.58 13.01
CA GLN A 24 -3.14 13.30 14.22
C GLN A 24 -4.65 13.49 14.15
N PHE A 25 -5.40 12.77 14.98
CA PHE A 25 -6.75 13.19 15.30
C PHE A 25 -6.61 14.61 15.85
N LEU A 26 -6.91 15.61 15.02
CA LEU A 26 -6.96 17.00 15.42
C LEU A 26 -8.06 17.14 16.48
N ASN A 27 -7.70 17.02 17.75
CA ASN A 27 -8.46 17.59 18.85
C ASN A 27 -8.32 19.11 18.79
N ASN A 28 -8.91 19.74 17.77
CA ASN A 28 -9.05 21.19 17.74
C ASN A 28 -10.27 21.60 18.56
N ASN A 29 -10.06 21.76 19.88
CA ASN A 29 -10.82 22.71 20.67
C ASN A 29 -10.41 24.14 20.25
N GLY A 30 -10.88 24.56 19.07
CA GLY A 30 -10.58 25.86 18.49
C GLY A 30 -11.48 26.12 17.30
N THR A 31 -12.57 26.83 17.57
CA THR A 31 -13.63 27.23 16.65
C THR A 31 -13.12 27.89 15.37
N ARG A 32 -13.37 27.25 14.22
CA ARG A 32 -13.92 27.87 13.00
C ARG A 32 -14.41 26.77 12.05
N SER A 33 -15.73 26.72 11.89
CA SER A 33 -16.44 25.74 11.06
C SER A 33 -16.24 25.99 9.56
N LEU A 34 -15.70 25.02 8.85
CA LEU A 34 -16.03 24.77 7.45
C LEU A 34 -16.68 23.39 7.41
N SER A 35 -18.01 23.37 7.34
CA SER A 35 -18.80 22.15 7.28
C SER A 35 -18.66 21.50 5.91
N LEU A 36 -17.81 20.49 5.80
CA LEU A 36 -17.90 19.50 4.73
C LEU A 36 -18.66 18.30 5.31
N SER A 37 -19.94 18.20 4.95
CA SER A 37 -20.79 17.06 5.32
C SER A 37 -20.28 15.78 4.64
N PRO A 38 -20.15 14.66 5.37
CA PRO A 38 -19.83 13.37 4.76
C PRO A 38 -20.99 12.91 3.87
N ILE A 39 -20.67 12.46 2.65
CA ILE A 39 -21.63 11.79 1.78
C ILE A 39 -21.86 10.39 2.36
N SER A 40 -23.11 10.08 2.70
CA SER A 40 -23.54 8.77 3.18
C SER A 40 -23.20 7.67 2.17
N PRO A 41 -22.86 6.44 2.62
CA PRO A 41 -22.66 5.32 1.73
C PRO A 41 -23.97 5.00 0.99
N VAL A 42 -23.92 5.00 -0.35
CA VAL A 42 -25.07 4.67 -1.19
C VAL A 42 -25.42 3.20 -0.98
N THR A 43 -26.57 2.97 -0.34
CA THR A 43 -27.23 1.67 -0.29
C THR A 43 -27.99 1.38 -1.58
N SER A 44 -27.65 0.23 -2.18
CA SER A 44 -28.47 -0.64 -3.05
C SER A 44 -29.03 -0.15 -4.40
N SER A 45 -28.95 -1.08 -5.36
CA SER A 45 -29.75 -1.23 -6.60
C SER A 45 -29.65 -0.13 -7.66
N SER A 46 -28.62 -0.20 -8.50
CA SER A 46 -28.65 0.32 -9.88
C SER A 46 -27.52 -0.30 -10.70
N THR A 47 -27.84 -0.82 -11.87
CA THR A 47 -27.01 -1.58 -12.82
C THR A 47 -25.99 -0.75 -13.60
N ALA A 48 -25.56 0.40 -13.09
CA ALA A 48 -24.55 1.24 -13.72
C ALA A 48 -23.39 1.50 -12.75
N ILE A 49 -22.22 0.96 -13.07
CA ILE A 49 -20.96 1.37 -12.46
C ILE A 49 -20.77 2.86 -12.85
N PRO A 50 -20.61 3.80 -11.91
CA PRO A 50 -20.25 5.16 -12.25
C PRO A 50 -18.92 5.15 -13.02
N ASP A 51 -18.85 5.84 -14.16
CA ASP A 51 -17.60 6.08 -14.91
C ASP A 51 -16.65 6.92 -14.03
N VAL A 52 -15.93 6.27 -13.11
CA VAL A 52 -14.95 6.89 -12.19
C VAL A 52 -13.93 7.74 -12.98
N VAL A 53 -13.62 7.36 -14.21
CA VAL A 53 -12.72 8.07 -15.12
C VAL A 53 -13.29 9.41 -15.63
N LYS A 54 -14.60 9.54 -15.84
CA LYS A 54 -15.23 10.81 -16.27
C LYS A 54 -15.38 11.78 -15.11
N GLU A 55 -15.82 11.30 -13.95
CA GLU A 55 -15.88 12.13 -12.73
C GLU A 55 -14.50 12.66 -12.34
N ASN A 56 -13.44 11.85 -12.47
CA ASN A 56 -12.06 12.27 -12.22
C ASN A 56 -11.61 13.46 -13.08
N ARG A 57 -12.04 13.55 -14.35
CA ARG A 57 -11.68 14.68 -15.23
C ARG A 57 -12.48 15.94 -14.95
N GLU A 58 -13.75 15.83 -14.56
CA GLU A 58 -14.59 17.00 -14.26
C GLU A 58 -14.29 17.58 -12.87
N TYR A 59 -14.03 16.73 -11.87
CA TYR A 59 -13.58 17.15 -10.54
C TYR A 59 -12.22 17.89 -10.58
N MET A 60 -11.29 17.44 -11.43
CA MET A 60 -10.01 18.12 -11.64
C MET A 60 -10.19 19.51 -12.27
N LYS A 61 -11.17 19.69 -13.17
CA LYS A 61 -11.43 20.98 -13.83
C LYS A 61 -12.13 21.99 -12.90
N SER A 62 -13.00 21.53 -12.01
CA SER A 62 -13.73 22.43 -11.11
C SER A 62 -12.86 23.04 -10.02
N ASN A 63 -11.85 22.31 -9.52
CA ASN A 63 -10.95 22.82 -8.46
C ASN A 63 -9.79 23.69 -8.96
N ILE A 64 -9.42 23.64 -10.24
CA ILE A 64 -8.39 24.50 -10.83
C ILE A 64 -8.91 25.94 -11.05
N HIS A 65 -10.22 26.13 -11.22
CA HIS A 65 -10.79 27.45 -11.53
C HIS A 65 -10.82 28.44 -10.35
N PHE A 66 -10.53 28.00 -9.11
CA PHE A 66 -10.56 28.86 -7.93
C PHE A 66 -9.24 29.59 -7.61
N SER A 67 -8.17 29.42 -8.42
CA SER A 67 -6.83 29.94 -8.10
C SER A 67 -6.24 30.95 -9.10
N ASN A 68 -7.06 31.64 -9.89
CA ASN A 68 -6.56 32.62 -10.89
C ASN A 68 -6.51 34.06 -10.35
N ASN A 69 -6.04 34.27 -9.12
CA ASN A 69 -5.71 35.63 -8.67
C ASN A 69 -4.67 35.64 -7.53
N ALA A 70 -3.39 35.39 -7.83
CA ALA A 70 -2.30 35.70 -6.91
C ALA A 70 -0.94 35.80 -7.62
N ASN A 71 -0.12 36.73 -7.13
CA ASN A 71 1.19 37.12 -7.64
C ASN A 71 2.27 36.04 -7.45
N ASN A 72 3.35 36.17 -8.24
CA ASN A 72 4.54 35.29 -8.28
C ASN A 72 5.32 35.25 -6.94
N ASP A 73 4.86 34.45 -5.98
CA ASP A 73 5.60 34.14 -4.74
C ASP A 73 6.02 32.66 -4.70
N SER A 74 7.27 32.38 -4.31
CA SER A 74 7.80 31.01 -4.11
C SER A 74 7.00 30.18 -3.10
N ASN A 75 6.32 30.85 -2.15
CA ASN A 75 5.39 30.22 -1.23
C ASN A 75 4.14 29.66 -1.93
N TYR A 76 3.66 30.30 -3.00
CA TYR A 76 2.54 29.80 -3.77
C TYR A 76 2.90 28.49 -4.48
N TYR A 77 4.07 28.43 -5.13
CA TYR A 77 4.56 27.23 -5.80
C TYR A 77 4.76 26.05 -4.85
N ASN A 78 5.34 26.28 -3.66
CA ASN A 78 5.51 25.23 -2.65
C ASN A 78 4.16 24.76 -2.07
N ASN A 79 3.22 25.67 -1.85
CA ASN A 79 1.88 25.32 -1.38
C ASN A 79 1.08 24.56 -2.45
N GLU A 80 1.19 24.96 -3.71
CA GLU A 80 0.55 24.29 -4.84
C GLU A 80 1.12 22.88 -5.06
N ARG A 81 2.45 22.71 -4.98
CA ARG A 81 3.10 21.38 -5.02
C ARG A 81 2.65 20.50 -3.86
N THR A 82 2.71 21.01 -2.63
CA THR A 82 2.24 20.28 -1.43
C THR A 82 0.77 19.88 -1.56
N PHE A 83 -0.07 20.80 -2.05
CA PHE A 83 -1.49 20.54 -2.27
C PHE A 83 -1.72 19.50 -3.36
N LYS A 84 -0.99 19.57 -4.49
CA LYS A 84 -1.11 18.56 -5.55
C LYS A 84 -0.58 17.19 -5.13
N LYS A 85 0.44 17.14 -4.28
CA LYS A 85 0.93 15.89 -3.71
C LYS A 85 -0.11 15.21 -2.80
N SER A 86 -1.02 15.98 -2.19
CA SER A 86 -2.12 15.44 -1.38
C SER A 86 -3.14 14.61 -2.17
N TYR A 87 -3.15 14.70 -3.52
CA TYR A 87 -3.95 13.84 -4.40
C TYR A 87 -3.42 12.41 -4.47
N TYR A 88 -2.23 12.15 -3.94
CA TYR A 88 -1.64 10.83 -3.85
C TYR A 88 -1.69 10.33 -2.39
N PRO A 89 -1.72 8.99 -2.18
CA PRO A 89 -1.36 8.45 -0.89
C PRO A 89 0.12 8.73 -0.59
N PHE A 90 0.51 8.61 0.67
CA PHE A 90 1.92 8.46 1.01
C PHE A 90 2.44 7.14 0.43
N ILE A 91 3.47 7.16 -0.40
CA ILE A 91 3.98 6.00 -1.12
C ILE A 91 5.35 5.60 -0.58
N THR A 92 5.42 4.42 0.02
CA THR A 92 6.70 3.78 0.40
C THR A 92 7.03 2.71 -0.62
N LEU A 93 8.16 2.82 -1.32
CA LEU A 93 8.73 1.73 -2.10
C LEU A 93 9.69 0.95 -1.22
N THR A 94 9.46 -0.35 -1.03
CA THR A 94 10.34 -1.21 -0.25
C THR A 94 10.61 -2.53 -0.95
N TYR A 95 11.85 -3.01 -0.88
CA TYR A 95 12.22 -4.34 -1.39
C TYR A 95 13.48 -4.87 -0.71
N ALA A 96 13.70 -6.18 -0.83
CA ALA A 96 14.92 -6.84 -0.38
C ALA A 96 15.75 -7.28 -1.59
N GLN A 97 17.05 -7.01 -1.56
CA GLN A 97 17.98 -7.38 -2.60
C GLN A 97 19.24 -8.05 -2.02
N SER A 98 19.89 -8.83 -2.87
CA SER A 98 21.26 -9.29 -2.69
C SER A 98 22.26 -8.15 -2.89
N LEU A 99 23.54 -8.41 -2.62
CA LEU A 99 24.61 -7.43 -2.78
C LEU A 99 24.85 -7.05 -4.26
N ASP A 100 24.49 -7.94 -5.20
CA ASP A 100 24.50 -7.73 -6.65
C ASP A 100 23.17 -7.24 -7.24
N SER A 101 22.35 -6.55 -6.42
CA SER A 101 21.10 -5.91 -6.81
C SER A 101 20.06 -6.84 -7.44
N ARG A 102 19.95 -8.07 -6.91
CA ARG A 102 18.96 -9.06 -7.35
C ARG A 102 17.93 -9.32 -6.26
N ILE A 103 16.66 -9.45 -6.65
CA ILE A 103 15.55 -9.76 -5.73
C ILE A 103 15.16 -11.25 -5.72
N SER A 104 15.63 -12.00 -6.72
CA SER A 104 15.46 -13.45 -6.78
C SER A 104 16.58 -14.10 -7.61
N ILE A 105 16.76 -15.41 -7.44
CA ILE A 105 17.75 -16.20 -8.20
C ILE A 105 17.35 -16.41 -9.67
N GLY A 106 16.08 -16.15 -10.01
CA GLY A 106 15.52 -16.23 -11.35
C GLY A 106 14.03 -15.87 -11.37
N LYS A 107 13.49 -15.64 -12.58
CA LYS A 107 12.06 -15.29 -12.75
C LYS A 107 11.17 -16.44 -12.28
N GLY A 108 10.15 -16.15 -11.48
CA GLY A 108 9.26 -17.17 -10.91
C GLY A 108 9.85 -18.00 -9.78
N LEU A 109 11.09 -17.73 -9.36
CA LEU A 109 11.75 -18.50 -8.32
C LEU A 109 11.77 -17.74 -7.00
N ARG A 110 10.99 -18.24 -6.03
CA ARG A 110 10.97 -17.71 -4.67
C ARG A 110 12.35 -17.80 -4.03
N THR A 111 12.88 -16.67 -3.60
CA THR A 111 14.21 -16.57 -3.00
C THR A 111 14.11 -15.87 -1.64
N THR A 112 14.70 -16.46 -0.60
CA THR A 112 14.76 -15.81 0.72
C THR A 112 16.08 -15.06 0.83
N ILE A 113 16.00 -13.72 0.90
CA ILE A 113 17.15 -12.84 1.07
C ILE A 113 17.21 -12.32 2.52
N SER A 114 16.07 -11.83 3.01
CA SER A 114 15.97 -11.19 4.32
C SER A 114 16.15 -12.14 5.50
N HIS A 115 16.96 -11.72 6.47
CA HIS A 115 17.02 -12.27 7.82
C HIS A 115 15.70 -12.03 8.59
N LEU A 116 15.57 -12.63 9.77
CA LEU A 116 14.33 -12.60 10.56
C LEU A 116 13.99 -11.21 11.09
N GLU A 117 14.99 -10.36 11.37
CA GLU A 117 14.81 -8.97 11.84
C GLU A 117 14.15 -8.09 10.77
N THR A 118 14.68 -8.13 9.55
CA THR A 118 14.16 -7.35 8.43
C THR A 118 12.87 -7.94 7.88
N LYS A 119 12.66 -9.26 8.00
CA LYS A 119 11.34 -9.87 7.79
C LYS A 119 10.31 -9.33 8.78
N THR A 120 10.67 -9.19 10.05
CA THR A 120 9.81 -8.57 11.08
C THR A 120 9.59 -7.09 10.78
N MET A 121 10.62 -6.37 10.34
CA MET A 121 10.54 -5.01 9.85
C MET A 121 9.49 -4.86 8.74
N THR A 122 9.46 -5.74 7.74
CA THR A 122 8.44 -5.71 6.69
C THR A 122 7.03 -5.82 7.29
N HIS A 123 6.80 -6.71 8.27
CA HIS A 123 5.50 -6.79 8.95
C HIS A 123 5.16 -5.52 9.73
N TYR A 124 6.15 -4.87 10.34
CA TYR A 124 5.99 -3.56 10.97
C TYR A 124 5.62 -2.48 9.95
N LEU A 125 6.30 -2.39 8.81
CA LEU A 125 5.96 -1.46 7.74
C LEU A 125 4.51 -1.69 7.24
N ARG A 126 4.11 -2.96 7.04
CA ARG A 126 2.71 -3.30 6.71
C ARG A 126 1.71 -2.82 7.77
N SER A 127 2.08 -2.80 9.05
CA SER A 127 1.21 -2.29 10.12
C SER A 127 1.03 -0.77 10.11
N LYS A 128 1.83 -0.06 9.30
CA LYS A 128 1.86 1.41 9.21
C LYS A 128 1.26 1.96 7.91
N HIS A 129 0.78 1.09 7.02
CA HIS A 129 0.21 1.49 5.74
C HIS A 129 -1.22 0.97 5.56
N ASP A 130 -2.06 1.72 4.84
CA ASP A 130 -3.43 1.31 4.53
C ASP A 130 -3.47 0.24 3.45
N GLY A 131 -2.56 0.31 2.48
CA GLY A 131 -2.49 -0.61 1.34
C GLY A 131 -1.10 -1.19 1.09
N ILE A 132 -1.05 -2.42 0.55
CA ILE A 132 0.16 -3.08 0.05
C ILE A 132 0.00 -3.44 -1.42
N LEU A 133 0.88 -2.92 -2.27
CA LEU A 133 0.81 -3.06 -3.73
C LEU A 133 1.88 -4.03 -4.25
N ILE A 134 1.42 -4.96 -5.07
CA ILE A 134 2.27 -5.89 -5.84
C ILE A 134 1.73 -6.04 -7.27
N GLY A 135 2.57 -6.55 -8.16
CA GLY A 135 2.14 -7.00 -9.49
C GLY A 135 1.57 -8.41 -9.45
N ILE A 136 0.72 -8.74 -10.42
CA ILE A 136 0.16 -10.09 -10.58
C ILE A 136 1.23 -11.19 -10.69
N GLY A 137 2.39 -10.90 -11.29
CA GLY A 137 3.51 -11.86 -11.35
C GLY A 137 3.96 -12.33 -9.96
N THR A 138 4.14 -11.40 -9.03
CA THR A 138 4.50 -11.72 -7.63
C THR A 138 3.41 -12.53 -6.94
N PHE A 139 2.13 -12.24 -7.20
CA PHE A 139 1.03 -13.03 -6.65
C PHE A 139 1.10 -14.49 -7.14
N LEU A 140 1.30 -14.70 -8.44
CA LEU A 140 1.37 -16.03 -9.04
C LEU A 140 2.62 -16.81 -8.61
N ASP A 141 3.76 -16.13 -8.50
CA ASP A 141 5.04 -16.76 -8.20
C ASP A 141 5.19 -17.15 -6.72
N ASP A 142 4.69 -16.31 -5.80
CA ASP A 142 4.93 -16.48 -4.35
C ASP A 142 3.71 -16.95 -3.55
N ASP A 143 2.49 -16.82 -4.10
CA ASP A 143 1.21 -17.01 -3.39
C ASP A 143 1.25 -16.32 -2.00
N PRO A 144 1.40 -14.98 -1.96
CA PRO A 144 1.65 -14.26 -0.72
C PRO A 144 0.38 -14.12 0.12
N GLY A 145 0.53 -14.02 1.44
CA GLY A 145 -0.58 -13.73 2.34
C GLY A 145 -0.94 -12.25 2.45
N LEU A 146 0.01 -11.35 2.14
CA LEU A 146 -0.13 -9.87 2.15
C LEU A 146 -0.76 -9.26 3.42
N ASN A 147 -0.76 -9.97 4.54
CA ASN A 147 -1.16 -9.45 5.84
C ASN A 147 0.05 -8.93 6.64
N SER A 148 -0.22 -8.10 7.64
CA SER A 148 0.71 -7.85 8.74
C SER A 148 0.51 -8.90 9.83
N ARG A 149 1.61 -9.49 10.30
CA ARG A 149 1.65 -10.34 11.50
C ARG A 149 2.27 -9.60 12.69
N PHE A 150 2.49 -8.30 12.56
CA PHE A 150 3.07 -7.49 13.62
C PHE A 150 2.00 -7.18 14.65
N ASN A 151 2.17 -7.67 15.87
CA ASN A 151 1.26 -7.39 16.97
C ASN A 151 1.76 -6.17 17.76
N ILE A 152 0.94 -5.14 17.89
CA ILE A 152 1.25 -3.92 18.67
C ILE A 152 1.08 -4.19 20.18
N SER A 153 0.90 -5.45 20.61
CA SER A 153 0.82 -5.81 22.03
C SER A 153 2.16 -5.98 22.74
N ASN A 154 3.31 -5.96 22.03
CA ASN A 154 4.63 -6.24 22.62
C ASN A 154 5.66 -5.13 22.35
N ILE A 155 5.23 -3.87 22.23
CA ILE A 155 6.17 -2.78 22.51
C ILE A 155 6.11 -2.59 24.01
N ASP A 156 7.17 -3.02 24.71
CA ASP A 156 7.44 -2.59 26.08
C ASP A 156 7.55 -1.07 26.08
N ILE A 157 6.41 -0.39 26.23
CA ILE A 157 6.39 1.02 26.59
C ILE A 157 6.95 1.03 28.02
N PRO A 158 8.09 1.70 28.30
CA PRO A 158 8.56 1.83 29.66
C PRO A 158 7.44 2.43 30.51
N PRO A 159 7.15 1.91 31.71
CA PRO A 159 6.06 2.42 32.52
C PRO A 159 6.29 3.91 32.79
N ASP A 160 5.24 4.69 32.51
CA ASP A 160 5.16 6.11 32.86
C ASP A 160 5.42 6.28 34.37
N PRO A 161 6.41 7.09 34.78
CA PRO A 161 6.73 7.30 36.19
C PRO A 161 5.68 8.07 37.00
N THR A 162 4.50 8.38 36.43
CA THR A 162 3.46 9.17 37.12
C THR A 162 2.24 8.38 37.62
N SER A 163 2.25 7.05 37.54
CA SER A 163 1.18 6.21 38.13
C SER A 163 1.47 5.84 39.59
N THR A 164 0.89 6.59 40.53
CA THR A 164 0.87 6.25 41.96
C THR A 164 -0.20 5.20 42.28
N LYS A 165 0.25 4.07 42.86
CA LYS A 165 -0.38 3.11 43.80
C LYS A 165 -1.89 2.79 43.67
N LEU A 166 -2.20 1.49 43.68
CA LEU A 166 -2.76 0.78 44.84
C LEU A 166 -2.54 -0.74 44.72
N ILE A 167 -2.22 -1.36 45.86
CA ILE A 167 -2.09 -2.80 46.08
C ILE A 167 -3.46 -3.31 46.54
N ASP A 168 -3.94 -4.45 46.04
CA ASP A 168 -4.61 -5.39 46.94
C ASP A 168 -4.51 -6.84 46.46
N ALA A 169 -4.46 -7.74 47.45
CA ALA A 169 -4.11 -9.15 47.35
C ALA A 169 -5.35 -10.06 47.33
N ASN A 170 -5.15 -11.29 46.80
CA ASN A 170 -6.06 -12.46 46.82
C ASN A 170 -7.16 -12.42 45.73
N THR A 171 -7.38 -13.42 44.87
CA THR A 171 -7.49 -14.87 45.11
C THR A 171 -7.35 -15.66 43.79
N ASN A 172 -6.91 -16.91 43.92
CA ASN A 172 -6.85 -17.94 42.87
C ASN A 172 -8.23 -18.31 42.30
N SER A 173 -8.36 -18.47 40.97
CA SER A 173 -9.04 -19.62 40.32
C SER A 173 -9.15 -19.46 38.79
N LEU A 174 -8.83 -20.53 38.05
CA LEU A 174 -9.22 -20.73 36.64
C LEU A 174 -10.74 -20.96 36.52
N PRO A 175 -11.37 -20.63 35.38
CA PRO A 175 -12.32 -21.59 34.82
C PRO A 175 -12.37 -21.74 33.28
N SER A 176 -12.50 -23.01 32.88
CA SER A 176 -13.38 -23.65 31.88
C SER A 176 -14.17 -22.84 30.82
N ILE A 177 -14.17 -23.45 29.63
CA ILE A 177 -15.03 -23.25 28.45
C ILE A 177 -16.53 -23.39 28.81
N ILE A 178 -17.39 -22.49 28.30
CA ILE A 178 -18.80 -22.71 27.87
C ILE A 178 -19.22 -21.58 26.89
N THR A 179 -20.14 -21.95 26.00
CA THR A 179 -20.68 -21.33 24.78
C THR A 179 -21.80 -20.27 24.99
N ASP A 180 -22.12 -19.59 23.87
CA ASP A 180 -23.34 -18.84 23.51
C ASP A 180 -23.48 -17.33 23.80
N SER A 181 -23.41 -16.56 22.70
CA SER A 181 -24.44 -15.67 22.15
C SER A 181 -25.28 -14.79 23.10
N THR A 182 -25.01 -13.47 23.16
CA THR A 182 -26.04 -12.38 23.11
C THR A 182 -25.38 -10.99 23.28
N THR A 183 -25.25 -10.22 22.19
CA THR A 183 -24.74 -8.84 22.19
C THR A 183 -25.58 -7.90 23.05
N THR A 184 -24.95 -7.20 24.01
CA THR A 184 -25.50 -5.98 24.65
C THR A 184 -24.46 -4.86 24.60
N THR A 185 -24.85 -3.74 24.00
CA THR A 185 -24.03 -2.53 23.79
C THR A 185 -23.95 -1.71 25.07
N THR A 186 -22.73 -1.41 25.54
CA THR A 186 -22.49 -0.31 26.49
C THR A 186 -21.42 0.64 25.94
N ASN A 187 -21.70 1.93 26.11
CA ASN A 187 -20.94 3.07 25.57
C ASN A 187 -19.52 3.14 26.16
N SER A 188 -18.52 2.94 25.31
CA SER A 188 -17.11 3.30 25.55
C SER A 188 -16.72 4.37 24.53
N ASN A 189 -16.21 5.51 25.00
CA ASN A 189 -15.97 6.73 24.23
C ASN A 189 -14.69 6.70 23.35
N ASN A 190 -14.28 5.54 22.82
CA ASN A 190 -13.17 5.42 21.86
C ASN A 190 -13.59 4.55 20.65
N PRO A 191 -13.60 5.07 19.40
CA PRO A 191 -14.19 4.37 18.24
C PRO A 191 -13.41 3.14 17.71
N GLY A 192 -12.35 2.69 18.40
CA GLY A 192 -11.44 1.63 17.91
C GLY A 192 -11.42 0.35 18.75
N ASP A 193 -12.11 0.34 19.88
CA ASP A 193 -12.00 -0.70 20.90
C ASP A 193 -13.27 -1.56 20.91
N SER A 194 -13.15 -2.82 20.48
CA SER A 194 -14.19 -3.82 20.71
C SER A 194 -13.90 -4.52 22.04
N VAL A 195 -14.82 -4.38 22.99
CA VAL A 195 -14.81 -5.08 24.28
C VAL A 195 -15.48 -6.45 24.13
N ASP A 196 -14.84 -7.49 24.66
CA ASP A 196 -15.47 -8.80 24.81
C ASP A 196 -16.44 -8.84 26.00
N PHE A 197 -17.19 -9.94 26.17
CA PHE A 197 -18.12 -10.15 27.27
C PHE A 197 -17.47 -10.11 28.67
N ALA A 198 -16.14 -10.18 28.75
CA ALA A 198 -15.35 -10.12 29.97
C ALA A 198 -14.76 -8.72 30.23
N GLY A 199 -15.03 -7.74 29.36
CA GLY A 199 -14.49 -6.37 29.48
C GLY A 199 -13.05 -6.22 29.01
N ASN A 200 -12.46 -7.21 28.34
CA ASN A 200 -11.13 -7.08 27.75
C ASN A 200 -11.23 -6.24 26.47
N THR A 201 -10.44 -5.17 26.43
CA THR A 201 -10.29 -4.33 25.25
C THR A 201 -9.33 -5.00 24.28
N PHE A 202 -9.84 -5.56 23.19
CA PHE A 202 -8.98 -6.02 22.10
C PHE A 202 -8.87 -4.92 21.05
N LYS A 203 -7.66 -4.36 20.92
CA LYS A 203 -7.33 -3.45 19.83
C LYS A 203 -7.45 -4.22 18.52
N ARG A 204 -8.37 -3.82 17.66
CA ARG A 204 -8.52 -4.41 16.32
C ARG A 204 -7.17 -4.28 15.61
N LEU A 205 -6.56 -5.42 15.24
CA LEU A 205 -5.30 -5.42 14.49
C LEU A 205 -5.51 -4.59 13.22
N HIS A 206 -4.62 -3.62 12.98
CA HIS A 206 -4.60 -2.88 11.74
C HIS A 206 -4.36 -3.86 10.58
N MET A 207 -5.28 -3.91 9.63
CA MET A 207 -5.20 -4.80 8.48
C MET A 207 -4.88 -3.98 7.25
N ILE A 208 -3.77 -4.30 6.61
CA ILE A 208 -3.36 -3.69 5.35
C ILE A 208 -4.18 -4.28 4.19
N ARG A 209 -4.65 -3.41 3.29
CA ARG A 209 -5.44 -3.78 2.11
C ARG A 209 -4.52 -4.24 0.97
N PRO A 210 -4.63 -5.48 0.48
CA PRO A 210 -3.88 -5.92 -0.69
C PRO A 210 -4.33 -5.19 -1.95
N ILE A 211 -3.38 -4.81 -2.80
CA ILE A 211 -3.60 -4.16 -4.09
C ILE A 211 -2.80 -4.95 -5.14
N ILE A 212 -3.49 -5.45 -6.17
CA ILE A 212 -2.89 -6.29 -7.21
C ILE A 212 -3.01 -5.58 -8.55
N ILE A 213 -1.87 -5.24 -9.16
CA ILE A 213 -1.83 -4.73 -10.53
C ILE A 213 -1.92 -5.92 -11.49
N ASP A 214 -3.08 -6.07 -12.13
CA ASP A 214 -3.40 -7.20 -12.99
C ASP A 214 -4.22 -6.75 -14.22
N PRO A 215 -3.55 -6.18 -15.25
CA PRO A 215 -4.24 -5.62 -16.40
C PRO A 215 -5.16 -6.61 -17.14
N ASN A 216 -4.91 -7.92 -17.01
CA ASN A 216 -5.64 -8.98 -17.71
C ASN A 216 -6.49 -9.86 -16.77
N PHE A 217 -6.61 -9.49 -15.50
CA PHE A 217 -7.41 -10.18 -14.49
C PHE A 217 -7.12 -11.70 -14.33
N LYS A 218 -5.84 -12.09 -14.42
CA LYS A 218 -5.36 -13.47 -14.16
C LYS A 218 -5.57 -13.93 -12.72
N LEU A 219 -5.82 -12.99 -11.79
CA LEU A 219 -6.20 -13.26 -10.42
C LEU A 219 -7.40 -14.21 -10.35
N MET A 220 -8.32 -14.12 -11.31
CA MET A 220 -9.51 -14.96 -11.40
C MET A 220 -9.20 -16.46 -11.34
N ASP A 221 -8.11 -16.88 -11.99
CA ASP A 221 -7.75 -18.29 -12.12
C ASP A 221 -7.00 -18.84 -10.89
N ASN A 222 -6.51 -17.96 -10.00
CA ASN A 222 -5.53 -18.33 -8.96
C ASN A 222 -5.90 -17.84 -7.55
N TYR A 223 -6.96 -17.04 -7.39
CA TYR A 223 -7.32 -16.50 -6.08
C TYR A 223 -7.97 -17.53 -5.15
N GLU A 224 -8.88 -18.36 -5.67
CA GLU A 224 -9.56 -19.36 -4.87
C GLU A 224 -8.52 -20.34 -4.28
N ASN A 225 -8.61 -20.63 -2.97
CA ASN A 225 -7.60 -21.37 -2.20
C ASN A 225 -6.17 -20.77 -2.07
N SER A 226 -5.89 -19.58 -2.61
CA SER A 226 -4.63 -18.86 -2.34
C SER A 226 -4.43 -18.57 -0.85
N LYS A 227 -3.20 -18.29 -0.42
CA LYS A 227 -2.91 -17.84 0.97
C LYS A 227 -3.68 -16.57 1.30
N LEU A 228 -3.76 -15.63 0.36
CA LEU A 228 -4.53 -14.41 0.53
C LEU A 228 -6.01 -14.72 0.80
N HIS A 229 -6.66 -15.51 -0.05
CA HIS A 229 -8.07 -15.86 0.12
C HIS A 229 -8.33 -16.62 1.44
N LYS A 230 -7.45 -17.56 1.82
CA LYS A 230 -7.53 -18.27 3.10
C LYS A 230 -7.50 -17.31 4.29
N LEU A 231 -6.65 -16.29 4.26
CA LEU A 231 -6.58 -15.27 5.31
C LEU A 231 -7.84 -14.42 5.38
N VAL A 232 -8.44 -14.09 4.22
CA VAL A 232 -9.74 -13.40 4.17
C VAL A 232 -10.83 -14.23 4.84
N LEU A 233 -10.93 -15.52 4.50
CA LEU A 233 -11.90 -16.44 5.13
C LEU A 233 -11.70 -16.56 6.65
N GLN A 234 -10.46 -16.48 7.11
CA GLN A 234 -10.10 -16.52 8.53
C GLN A 234 -10.28 -15.18 9.25
N LYS A 235 -10.76 -14.13 8.57
CA LYS A 235 -10.83 -12.75 9.10
C LYS A 235 -9.47 -12.20 9.55
N MET A 236 -8.39 -12.72 8.96
CA MET A 236 -6.99 -12.33 9.22
C MET A 236 -6.36 -11.56 8.05
N GLY A 237 -7.13 -11.30 6.99
CA GLY A 237 -6.76 -10.48 5.83
C GLY A 237 -7.97 -9.74 5.25
N LEU A 238 -7.71 -8.69 4.48
CA LEU A 238 -8.73 -7.96 3.73
C LEU A 238 -8.78 -8.46 2.29
N SER A 239 -9.97 -8.43 1.67
CA SER A 239 -10.14 -8.70 0.25
C SER A 239 -9.34 -7.69 -0.60
N PRO A 240 -8.77 -8.10 -1.74
CA PRO A 240 -7.91 -7.21 -2.52
C PRO A 240 -8.68 -6.13 -3.28
N VAL A 241 -7.96 -5.05 -3.61
CA VAL A 241 -8.26 -4.19 -4.76
C VAL A 241 -7.51 -4.76 -5.98
N ALA A 242 -8.21 -5.04 -7.07
CA ALA A 242 -7.62 -5.46 -8.34
C ALA A 242 -7.65 -4.31 -9.34
N VAL A 243 -6.47 -3.88 -9.81
CA VAL A 243 -6.32 -2.86 -10.84
C VAL A 243 -6.25 -3.54 -12.21
N VAL A 244 -7.27 -3.31 -13.04
CA VAL A 244 -7.50 -4.02 -14.31
C VAL A 244 -7.60 -3.06 -15.48
N SER A 245 -7.33 -3.53 -16.69
CA SER A 245 -7.46 -2.68 -17.87
C SER A 245 -8.91 -2.52 -18.31
N GLU A 246 -9.25 -1.35 -18.82
CA GLU A 246 -10.55 -1.14 -19.49
C GLU A 246 -10.69 -2.06 -20.71
N ASP A 247 -9.59 -2.38 -21.40
CA ASP A 247 -9.57 -3.32 -22.53
C ASP A 247 -10.13 -4.70 -22.18
N ILE A 248 -9.77 -5.28 -21.02
CA ILE A 248 -10.30 -6.60 -20.63
C ILE A 248 -11.78 -6.51 -20.25
N PHE A 249 -12.19 -5.38 -19.67
CA PHE A 249 -13.57 -5.15 -19.28
C PHE A 249 -14.49 -4.94 -20.49
N ASN A 250 -13.97 -4.32 -21.54
CA ASN A 250 -14.69 -4.03 -22.78
C ASN A 250 -14.52 -5.11 -23.86
N LYS A 251 -13.84 -6.22 -23.54
CA LYS A 251 -13.55 -7.30 -24.50
C LYS A 251 -14.82 -7.92 -25.09
N ASP A 252 -15.73 -8.34 -24.21
CA ASP A 252 -17.03 -8.91 -24.54
C ASP A 252 -17.89 -9.01 -23.27
N GLU A 253 -19.22 -9.09 -23.43
CA GLU A 253 -20.18 -9.15 -22.32
C GLU A 253 -19.97 -10.37 -21.41
N ILE A 254 -19.56 -11.52 -21.98
CA ILE A 254 -19.34 -12.76 -21.22
C ILE A 254 -18.14 -12.59 -20.29
N THR A 255 -17.03 -12.07 -20.80
CA THR A 255 -15.83 -11.77 -20.01
C THR A 255 -16.15 -10.73 -18.93
N ASN A 256 -16.88 -9.66 -19.27
CA ASN A 256 -17.29 -8.62 -18.33
C ASN A 256 -18.09 -9.19 -17.15
N ASN A 257 -19.12 -10.00 -17.45
CA ASN A 257 -19.99 -10.60 -16.43
C ASN A 257 -19.21 -11.59 -15.56
N LYS A 258 -18.32 -12.41 -16.14
CA LYS A 258 -17.45 -13.31 -15.36
C LYS A 258 -16.59 -12.56 -14.35
N ILE A 259 -15.99 -11.44 -14.76
CA ILE A 259 -15.17 -10.60 -13.87
C ILE A 259 -16.03 -10.03 -12.74
N LYS A 260 -17.22 -9.50 -13.04
CA LYS A 260 -18.15 -8.95 -12.04
C LYS A 260 -18.62 -10.01 -11.05
N ASP A 261 -19.08 -11.15 -11.54
CA ASP A 261 -19.57 -12.26 -10.72
C ASP A 261 -18.46 -12.78 -9.79
N PHE A 262 -17.24 -12.90 -10.32
CA PHE A 262 -16.08 -13.30 -9.53
C PHE A 262 -15.77 -12.28 -8.42
N CYS A 263 -15.75 -10.99 -8.75
CA CYS A 263 -15.49 -9.94 -7.77
C CYS A 263 -16.57 -9.88 -6.69
N GLN A 264 -17.83 -10.06 -7.07
CA GLN A 264 -18.93 -10.14 -6.11
C GLN A 264 -18.82 -11.39 -5.21
N LYS A 265 -18.48 -12.55 -5.78
CA LYS A 265 -18.29 -13.80 -5.02
C LYS A 265 -17.22 -13.65 -3.92
N PHE A 266 -16.14 -12.92 -4.21
CA PHE A 266 -14.97 -12.84 -3.35
C PHE A 266 -14.76 -11.49 -2.66
N ASP A 267 -15.73 -10.58 -2.77
CA ASP A 267 -15.66 -9.20 -2.24
C ASP A 267 -14.42 -8.44 -2.73
N ILE A 268 -14.01 -8.66 -3.99
CA ILE A 268 -12.85 -7.98 -4.60
C ILE A 268 -13.30 -6.63 -5.13
N THR A 269 -12.61 -5.57 -4.71
CA THR A 269 -12.84 -4.23 -5.26
C THR A 269 -12.12 -4.09 -6.59
N LEU A 270 -12.82 -3.67 -7.65
CA LEU A 270 -12.22 -3.41 -8.96
C LEU A 270 -11.86 -1.94 -9.14
N ALA A 271 -10.65 -1.70 -9.65
CA ALA A 271 -10.20 -0.41 -10.16
C ALA A 271 -9.90 -0.56 -11.66
N VAL A 272 -10.84 -0.16 -12.52
CA VAL A 272 -10.71 -0.26 -13.97
C VAL A 272 -10.01 0.98 -14.52
N LEU A 273 -8.88 0.81 -15.19
CA LEU A 273 -8.05 1.90 -15.71
C LEU A 273 -7.74 1.74 -17.20
N ASN A 274 -7.56 2.88 -17.86
CA ASN A 274 -7.07 2.93 -19.23
C ASN A 274 -5.55 2.87 -19.30
N TYR A 275 -5.03 2.35 -20.41
CA TYR A 275 -3.62 2.45 -20.73
C TYR A 275 -3.24 3.89 -21.11
N GLN A 276 -1.98 4.25 -20.87
CA GLN A 276 -1.45 5.51 -21.39
C GLN A 276 -1.55 5.53 -22.92
N ASN A 277 -2.11 6.62 -23.46
CA ASN A 277 -2.20 6.81 -24.90
C ASN A 277 -0.83 7.31 -25.40
N PRO A 278 -0.10 6.60 -26.30
CA PRO A 278 1.25 6.98 -26.71
C PRO A 278 1.35 8.32 -27.46
N LYS A 279 0.22 8.97 -27.78
CA LYS A 279 0.13 10.07 -28.75
C LYS A 279 0.16 11.48 -28.15
N SER A 280 0.56 11.66 -26.89
CA SER A 280 0.84 13.01 -26.36
C SER A 280 2.26 13.13 -25.84
N LYS A 281 3.09 13.85 -26.63
CA LYS A 281 4.41 14.43 -26.31
C LYS A 281 5.66 13.57 -26.57
N SER A 282 6.09 13.51 -27.84
CA SER A 282 7.36 14.10 -28.31
C SER A 282 7.65 13.71 -29.76
N LYS A 283 7.85 14.71 -30.63
CA LYS A 283 8.40 14.51 -31.98
C LYS A 283 9.92 14.35 -31.85
N SER A 284 10.40 13.13 -31.69
CA SER A 284 11.80 12.81 -31.93
C SER A 284 11.87 11.62 -32.87
N LYS A 285 12.20 11.92 -34.14
CA LYS A 285 12.48 10.91 -35.17
C LYS A 285 13.79 10.22 -34.82
N SER A 286 13.74 8.94 -34.50
CA SER A 286 14.87 8.03 -34.69
C SER A 286 14.39 6.81 -35.46
N LYS A 287 14.93 6.63 -36.67
CA LYS A 287 14.76 5.42 -37.47
C LYS A 287 15.66 4.34 -36.88
N SER A 288 15.09 3.18 -36.57
CA SER A 288 15.82 1.92 -36.59
C SER A 288 14.87 0.77 -36.97
N SER A 289 15.48 -0.27 -37.50
CA SER A 289 14.99 -1.20 -38.50
C SER A 289 14.37 -2.50 -37.95
N SER A 290 13.29 -2.92 -38.61
CA SER A 290 12.79 -4.29 -38.88
C SER A 290 13.28 -5.49 -38.04
N HIS A 291 12.41 -6.03 -37.17
CA HIS A 291 11.79 -7.37 -37.27
C HIS A 291 11.04 -7.72 -35.97
N GLY A 292 9.73 -8.02 -36.08
CA GLY A 292 8.95 -8.77 -35.09
C GLY A 292 8.35 -7.98 -33.92
N ASP A 293 7.02 -8.08 -33.79
CA ASP A 293 6.18 -7.77 -32.62
C ASP A 293 5.94 -6.30 -32.26
N ASP A 294 5.03 -5.66 -33.01
CA ASP A 294 4.42 -4.35 -32.69
C ASP A 294 3.33 -4.46 -31.60
N TYR A 295 3.65 -5.13 -30.49
CA TYR A 295 2.90 -4.92 -29.23
C TYR A 295 3.39 -3.60 -28.66
N GLN A 296 2.71 -2.50 -29.04
CA GLN A 296 2.80 -1.24 -28.31
C GLN A 296 2.64 -1.56 -26.82
N ASP A 297 3.67 -1.28 -26.03
CA ASP A 297 3.78 -1.70 -24.63
C ASP A 297 2.74 -0.93 -23.80
N LYS A 298 1.52 -1.46 -23.76
CA LYS A 298 0.37 -0.89 -23.07
C LYS A 298 0.64 -0.95 -21.56
N ARG A 299 0.94 0.21 -20.96
CA ARG A 299 1.21 0.35 -19.52
C ARG A 299 0.23 1.32 -18.87
N PHE A 300 -0.10 1.05 -17.62
CA PHE A 300 -0.88 1.99 -16.81
C PHE A 300 -0.05 3.22 -16.47
N ASN A 301 -0.73 4.35 -16.26
CA ASN A 301 -0.11 5.51 -15.66
C ASN A 301 -0.07 5.33 -14.13
N TRP A 302 1.11 5.45 -13.52
CA TRP A 302 1.24 5.39 -12.07
C TRP A 302 0.45 6.49 -11.35
N CYS A 303 0.32 7.68 -11.94
CA CYS A 303 -0.51 8.75 -11.40
C CYS A 303 -1.99 8.30 -11.30
N ASP A 304 -2.52 7.64 -12.32
CA ASP A 304 -3.91 7.20 -12.35
C ASP A 304 -4.16 6.08 -11.34
N ILE A 305 -3.21 5.16 -11.19
CA ILE A 305 -3.26 4.11 -10.15
C ILE A 305 -3.35 4.75 -8.77
N PHE A 306 -2.39 5.60 -8.40
CA PHE A 306 -2.33 6.14 -7.04
C PHE A 306 -3.45 7.13 -6.73
N LYS A 307 -3.90 7.94 -7.70
CA LYS A 307 -5.11 8.79 -7.55
C LYS A 307 -6.36 7.93 -7.29
N THR A 308 -6.50 6.82 -8.02
CA THR A 308 -7.63 5.90 -7.82
C THR A 308 -7.58 5.25 -6.44
N LEU A 309 -6.40 4.81 -5.99
CA LEU A 309 -6.23 4.26 -4.64
C LEU A 309 -6.54 5.29 -3.54
N LYS A 310 -6.12 6.55 -3.73
CA LYS A 310 -6.46 7.66 -2.83
C LYS A 310 -7.97 7.88 -2.76
N HIS A 311 -8.67 7.85 -3.89
CA HIS A 311 -10.12 7.99 -3.96
C HIS A 311 -10.85 6.83 -3.27
N LEU A 312 -10.29 5.61 -3.30
CA LEU A 312 -10.76 4.46 -2.53
C LEU A 312 -10.49 4.58 -1.01
N GLY A 313 -9.94 5.71 -0.55
CA GLY A 313 -9.70 5.99 0.87
C GLY A 313 -8.36 5.49 1.40
N LEU A 314 -7.46 4.99 0.54
CA LEU A 314 -6.12 4.60 0.96
C LEU A 314 -5.25 5.85 1.06
N ASN A 315 -4.82 6.20 2.27
CA ASN A 315 -3.98 7.37 2.51
C ASN A 315 -2.50 7.06 2.48
N SER A 316 -2.14 5.78 2.57
CA SER A 316 -0.77 5.30 2.51
C SER A 316 -0.70 3.94 1.80
N VAL A 317 0.26 3.80 0.88
CA VAL A 317 0.48 2.57 0.10
C VAL A 317 1.94 2.19 0.17
N MET A 318 2.20 0.96 0.59
CA MET A 318 3.51 0.35 0.52
C MET A 318 3.62 -0.52 -0.73
N VAL A 319 4.63 -0.32 -1.55
CA VAL A 319 4.92 -1.12 -2.74
C VAL A 319 6.02 -2.11 -2.40
N GLU A 320 5.74 -3.42 -2.54
CA GLU A 320 6.70 -4.50 -2.23
C GLU A 320 7.14 -5.32 -3.45
N GLY A 321 6.32 -5.37 -4.50
CA GLY A 321 6.35 -6.53 -5.40
C GLY A 321 6.43 -6.21 -6.90
N GLY A 322 7.32 -6.96 -7.55
CA GLY A 322 7.54 -7.07 -8.99
C GLY A 322 8.74 -6.23 -9.43
N ALA A 323 9.82 -6.84 -9.90
CA ALA A 323 10.98 -6.10 -10.42
C ALA A 323 10.59 -5.09 -11.52
N THR A 324 9.59 -5.42 -12.34
CA THR A 324 9.02 -4.48 -13.32
C THR A 324 8.45 -3.23 -12.63
N ILE A 325 7.59 -3.41 -11.61
CA ILE A 325 6.99 -2.30 -10.87
C ILE A 325 8.05 -1.48 -10.15
N ILE A 326 9.00 -2.15 -9.48
CA ILE A 326 10.08 -1.50 -8.75
C ILE A 326 10.93 -0.65 -9.71
N ASN A 327 11.42 -1.22 -10.81
CA ASN A 327 12.25 -0.50 -11.78
C ASN A 327 11.50 0.60 -12.53
N GLU A 328 10.17 0.50 -12.69
CA GLU A 328 9.36 1.57 -13.28
C GLU A 328 9.12 2.72 -12.31
N LEU A 329 8.85 2.43 -11.04
CA LEU A 329 8.57 3.43 -10.02
C LEU A 329 9.83 4.16 -9.57
N ILE A 330 10.96 3.46 -9.46
CA ILE A 330 12.26 4.10 -9.28
C ILE A 330 12.51 4.93 -10.54
N ASN A 331 12.47 6.25 -10.38
CA ASN A 331 12.59 7.29 -11.40
C ASN A 331 11.27 7.81 -12.00
N PHE A 332 10.11 7.31 -11.57
CA PHE A 332 8.85 7.86 -12.05
C PHE A 332 8.59 9.25 -11.43
N LYS A 333 8.58 10.28 -12.29
CA LYS A 333 8.15 11.63 -11.94
C LYS A 333 6.78 11.93 -12.53
N ASP A 334 5.89 12.47 -11.73
CA ASP A 334 4.68 13.12 -12.24
C ASP A 334 5.07 14.49 -12.81
N LEU A 335 4.95 14.62 -14.13
CA LEU A 335 5.33 15.81 -14.87
C LEU A 335 4.45 17.03 -14.55
N ASP A 336 3.24 16.82 -14.03
CA ASP A 336 2.33 17.93 -13.70
C ASP A 336 2.73 18.64 -12.39
N ILE A 337 3.45 17.94 -11.51
CA ILE A 337 3.98 18.47 -10.24
C ILE A 337 5.50 18.55 -10.20
N ASP A 338 6.19 17.96 -11.18
CA ASP A 338 7.64 17.86 -11.27
C ASP A 338 8.26 17.19 -10.02
N GLU A 339 7.62 16.13 -9.54
CA GLU A 339 8.06 15.38 -8.36
C GLU A 339 7.96 13.87 -8.53
N TYR A 340 8.78 13.15 -7.77
CA TYR A 340 8.67 11.71 -7.64
C TYR A 340 7.37 11.34 -6.92
N LEU A 341 6.75 10.24 -7.34
CA LEU A 341 5.60 9.71 -6.63
C LEU A 341 5.99 9.06 -5.30
N ILE A 342 7.16 8.41 -5.24
CA ILE A 342 7.68 7.76 -4.04
C ILE A 342 8.08 8.81 -3.00
N ASP A 343 7.53 8.69 -1.79
CA ASP A 343 7.87 9.54 -0.64
C ASP A 343 9.04 8.96 0.17
N SER A 344 9.09 7.62 0.27
CA SER A 344 10.12 6.89 1.01
C SER A 344 10.62 5.67 0.24
N LEU A 345 11.93 5.52 0.18
CA LEU A 345 12.61 4.34 -0.37
C LEU A 345 13.26 3.56 0.76
N ILE A 346 12.91 2.28 0.91
CA ILE A 346 13.45 1.39 1.95
C ILE A 346 14.02 0.12 1.29
N ILE A 347 15.34 -0.04 1.30
CA ILE A 347 16.01 -1.18 0.67
C ILE A 347 16.66 -2.04 1.73
N THR A 348 16.26 -3.31 1.82
CA THR A 348 16.97 -4.32 2.61
C THR A 348 18.05 -4.96 1.75
N ILE A 349 19.29 -4.99 2.23
CA ILE A 349 20.43 -5.61 1.54
C ILE A 349 20.91 -6.81 2.37
N GLY A 350 20.71 -8.00 1.82
CA GLY A 350 21.22 -9.25 2.39
C GLY A 350 22.66 -9.51 1.95
N PRO A 351 23.51 -10.14 2.79
CA PRO A 351 24.91 -10.41 2.49
C PRO A 351 25.08 -11.67 1.63
N VAL A 352 24.40 -11.70 0.48
CA VAL A 352 24.41 -12.81 -0.48
C VAL A 352 24.60 -12.29 -1.89
N PHE A 353 25.13 -13.14 -2.78
CA PHE A 353 25.15 -12.92 -4.23
C PHE A 353 24.22 -13.94 -4.89
N LEU A 354 23.34 -13.49 -5.78
CA LEU A 354 22.39 -14.38 -6.49
C LEU A 354 22.84 -14.70 -7.92
N GLY A 355 23.79 -13.93 -8.46
CA GLY A 355 24.42 -14.17 -9.74
C GLY A 355 23.66 -13.56 -10.91
N LYS A 356 24.30 -13.58 -12.08
CA LYS A 356 23.87 -12.88 -13.31
C LYS A 356 22.47 -13.25 -13.82
N ASN A 357 21.96 -14.43 -13.45
CA ASN A 357 20.64 -14.92 -13.88
C ASN A 357 19.52 -14.46 -12.93
N GLY A 358 19.87 -13.81 -11.81
CA GLY A 358 18.90 -13.30 -10.86
C GLY A 358 18.01 -12.20 -11.45
N VAL A 359 16.86 -11.96 -10.84
CA VAL A 359 15.99 -10.86 -11.26
C VAL A 359 16.55 -9.55 -10.73
N GLU A 360 16.94 -8.67 -11.64
CA GLU A 360 17.62 -7.41 -11.33
C GLU A 360 16.65 -6.27 -10.97
N VAL A 361 17.03 -5.52 -9.95
CA VAL A 361 16.49 -4.19 -9.66
C VAL A 361 17.62 -3.20 -9.83
N SER A 362 17.61 -2.54 -10.98
CA SER A 362 18.60 -1.56 -11.41
C SER A 362 17.88 -0.58 -12.33
N PRO A 363 17.56 0.62 -11.83
CA PRO A 363 16.81 1.59 -12.62
C PRO A 363 17.59 2.02 -13.87
N ASN A 364 16.89 2.20 -14.99
CA ASN A 364 17.52 2.54 -16.28
C ASN A 364 18.11 3.95 -16.36
N LEU A 365 17.75 4.83 -15.42
CA LEU A 365 18.23 6.21 -15.35
C LEU A 365 18.93 6.43 -14.01
N ASN A 366 19.93 7.30 -14.04
CA ASN A 366 20.56 7.78 -12.82
C ASN A 366 19.55 8.57 -11.97
N SER A 367 19.56 8.34 -10.66
CA SER A 367 18.82 9.12 -9.68
C SER A 367 19.65 9.30 -8.42
N ASN A 368 19.64 10.52 -7.90
CA ASN A 368 20.27 10.81 -6.63
C ASN A 368 19.30 10.46 -5.48
N LEU A 369 19.90 10.17 -4.34
CA LEU A 369 19.18 9.93 -3.09
C LEU A 369 19.52 11.04 -2.10
N LYS A 370 18.51 11.51 -1.39
CA LYS A 370 18.63 12.45 -0.27
C LYS A 370 18.06 11.85 1.01
N ASP A 371 18.32 12.51 2.14
CA ASP A 371 17.93 12.04 3.47
C ASP A 371 18.33 10.58 3.68
N VAL A 372 19.57 10.24 3.32
CA VAL A 372 20.04 8.85 3.34
C VAL A 372 20.42 8.45 4.76
N GLN A 373 19.83 7.36 5.24
CA GLN A 373 20.22 6.71 6.49
C GLN A 373 20.44 5.22 6.28
N TRP A 374 21.37 4.67 7.06
CA TRP A 374 21.70 3.26 7.07
C TRP A 374 21.46 2.68 8.46
N TRP A 375 20.77 1.56 8.51
CA TRP A 375 20.66 0.72 9.69
C TRP A 375 21.35 -0.62 9.42
N ARG A 376 22.01 -1.14 10.45
CA ARG A 376 22.69 -2.43 10.41
C ARG A 376 22.01 -3.37 11.41
N GLY A 377 21.50 -4.48 10.90
CA GLY A 377 21.03 -5.59 11.70
C GLY A 377 22.12 -6.62 11.97
N ILE A 378 21.68 -7.79 12.41
CA ILE A 378 22.56 -8.96 12.64
C ILE A 378 23.22 -9.38 11.32
N GLN A 379 22.42 -9.52 10.27
CA GLN A 379 22.87 -10.03 8.97
C GLN A 379 22.64 -9.02 7.84
N ASP A 380 21.47 -8.38 7.81
CA ASP A 380 21.11 -7.46 6.74
C ASP A 380 21.46 -6.01 7.09
N SER A 381 21.60 -5.18 6.06
CA SER A 381 21.58 -3.73 6.19
C SER A 381 20.30 -3.17 5.59
N VAL A 382 19.82 -2.04 6.11
CA VAL A 382 18.64 -1.35 5.58
C VAL A 382 19.03 0.08 5.22
N LEU A 383 18.83 0.46 3.97
CA LEU A 383 18.90 1.83 3.49
C LEU A 383 17.50 2.44 3.58
N CYS A 384 17.39 3.63 4.16
CA CYS A 384 16.21 4.50 4.01
C CYS A 384 16.63 5.81 3.34
N ALA A 385 15.85 6.26 2.36
CA ALA A 385 16.16 7.47 1.58
C ALA A 385 14.92 8.08 0.93
N ARG A 386 15.11 9.21 0.26
CA ARG A 386 14.17 9.81 -0.69
C ARG A 386 14.83 10.04 -2.05
N LEU A 387 14.04 10.11 -3.11
CA LEU A 387 14.52 10.43 -4.44
C LEU A 387 14.73 11.95 -4.60
N GLU A 388 15.76 12.35 -5.37
CA GLU A 388 16.14 13.75 -5.64
C GLU A 388 16.22 14.07 -7.15
#